data_AF-A0A0R1U2T3-F1
#
_entry.id   AF-A0A0R1U2T3-F1
#
_cell.length_a   1.000
_cell.length_b   1.000
_cell.length_c   1.000
_cell.angle_alpha   90.00
_cell.angle_beta   90.00
_cell.angle_gamma   90.00
#
_symmetry.space_group_name_H-M   'P 1'
#
loop_
_entity.id
_entity.type
_entity.pdbx_description
1 polymer ?
#
loop_
_entity_poly.entity_id
_entity_poly.type
_entity_poly.pdbx_seq_one_letter_code
_entity_poly.pdbx_strand_id
1 'polypeptide(L)'
;MSAAKSSDEVKHLDLVRIRKVGDEIMVPLPVSFNIDVNIEYRAVLKEDGVIKLIPGNTNLYDEATGLDVRAAIEKNHVKDNGSLVGRENFWTED
;
A
#
# COMPACT_ATOMS: atom_id res chain seq x y z
N MET A 1 -34.49 -26.06 4.54
CA MET A 1 -33.26 -26.24 3.73
C MET A 1 -32.97 -24.92 3.04
N SER A 2 -31.91 -24.22 3.43
CA SER A 2 -31.41 -23.05 2.71
C SER A 2 -29.91 -23.24 2.57
N ALA A 3 -29.46 -23.46 1.34
CA ALA A 3 -28.05 -23.58 1.02
C ALA A 3 -27.46 -22.17 0.99
N ALA A 4 -26.59 -21.86 1.94
CA ALA A 4 -25.68 -20.73 1.83
C ALA A 4 -24.68 -21.08 0.73
N LYS A 5 -24.76 -20.38 -0.40
CA LYS A 5 -23.75 -20.45 -1.47
C LYS A 5 -22.40 -20.04 -0.87
N SER A 6 -21.38 -20.89 -1.00
CA SER A 6 -20.02 -20.47 -0.76
C SER A 6 -19.70 -19.35 -1.74
N SER A 7 -19.32 -18.19 -1.22
CA SER A 7 -18.64 -17.17 -1.99
C SER A 7 -17.26 -17.72 -2.32
N ASP A 8 -17.17 -18.39 -3.47
CA ASP A 8 -15.89 -18.83 -4.02
C ASP A 8 -15.07 -17.58 -4.35
N GLU A 9 -14.16 -17.22 -3.43
CA GLU A 9 -13.13 -16.22 -3.65
C GLU A 9 -12.28 -16.72 -4.83
N VAL A 10 -12.50 -16.18 -6.02
CA VAL A 10 -11.74 -16.54 -7.21
C VAL A 10 -10.31 -16.06 -7.01
N LYS A 11 -9.44 -16.96 -6.53
CA LYS A 11 -8.00 -16.72 -6.43
C LYS A 11 -7.44 -16.63 -7.84
N HIS A 12 -7.20 -15.41 -8.32
CA HIS A 12 -6.50 -15.20 -9.57
C HIS A 12 -5.06 -15.67 -9.40
N LEU A 13 -4.71 -16.74 -10.12
CA LEU A 13 -3.40 -17.40 -10.06
C LEU A 13 -2.71 -17.20 -11.40
N ASP A 14 -1.73 -16.31 -11.41
CA ASP A 14 -0.89 -16.06 -12.57
C ASP A 14 0.46 -16.76 -12.41
N LEU A 15 0.85 -17.55 -13.41
CA LEU A 15 2.17 -18.14 -13.48
C LEU A 15 3.14 -17.15 -14.13
N VAL A 16 4.17 -16.74 -13.38
CA VAL A 16 5.19 -15.80 -13.86
C VAL A 16 6.56 -16.45 -13.97
N ARG A 17 7.38 -15.95 -14.89
CA ARG A 17 8.79 -16.37 -15.03
C ARG A 17 9.70 -15.35 -14.38
N ILE A 18 10.44 -15.81 -13.38
CA ILE A 18 11.46 -15.04 -12.68
C ILE A 18 12.70 -14.88 -13.59
N ARG A 19 13.39 -13.75 -13.49
CA ARG A 19 14.62 -13.48 -14.24
C ARG A 19 15.74 -13.01 -13.30
N LYS A 20 16.99 -13.35 -13.64
CA LYS A 20 18.17 -12.75 -13.01
C LYS A 20 18.56 -11.49 -13.77
N VAL A 21 18.77 -10.40 -13.05
CA VAL A 21 19.19 -9.10 -13.61
C VAL A 21 20.37 -8.62 -12.78
N GLY A 22 21.58 -8.67 -13.36
CA GLY A 22 22.81 -8.47 -12.57
C GLY A 22 22.91 -9.51 -11.47
N ASP A 23 23.09 -9.05 -10.22
CA ASP A 23 23.10 -9.91 -9.03
C ASP A 23 21.72 -10.03 -8.34
N GLU A 24 20.68 -9.50 -8.97
CA GLU A 24 19.33 -9.46 -8.42
C GLU A 24 18.39 -10.45 -9.11
N ILE A 25 17.30 -10.77 -8.41
CA ILE A 25 16.19 -11.58 -8.91
C ILE A 25 14.99 -10.65 -9.13
N MET A 26 14.51 -10.61 -10.36
CA MET A 26 13.35 -9.82 -10.75
C MET A 26 12.14 -10.75 -11.00
N VAL A 27 11.04 -10.46 -10.32
CA VAL A 27 9.75 -11.14 -10.49
C VAL A 27 8.78 -10.17 -11.17
N PRO A 28 8.32 -10.44 -12.40
CA PRO A 28 7.34 -9.57 -13.04
C PRO A 28 5.99 -9.71 -12.35
N LEU A 29 5.34 -8.58 -12.07
CA LEU A 29 4.01 -8.54 -11.49
C LEU A 29 2.96 -8.44 -12.61
N PRO A 30 1.97 -9.34 -12.64
CA PRO A 30 0.84 -9.27 -13.57
C PRO A 30 0.08 -7.95 -13.46
N VAL A 31 -0.33 -7.41 -14.61
CA VAL A 31 -1.13 -6.18 -14.71
C VAL A 31 -2.50 -6.33 -14.03
N SER A 32 -3.01 -7.55 -13.94
CA SER A 32 -4.26 -7.90 -13.24
C SER A 32 -4.28 -7.45 -11.77
N PHE A 33 -3.12 -7.27 -11.15
CA PHE A 33 -3.03 -6.78 -9.77
C PHE A 33 -3.20 -5.26 -9.63
N ASN A 34 -3.26 -4.50 -10.74
CA ASN A 34 -3.48 -3.05 -10.77
C ASN A 34 -2.57 -2.28 -9.79
N ILE A 35 -1.27 -2.58 -9.86
CA ILE A 35 -0.24 -1.98 -9.01
C ILE A 35 0.29 -0.71 -9.67
N ASP A 36 0.32 0.39 -8.92
CA ASP A 36 0.87 1.67 -9.38
C ASP A 36 2.40 1.60 -9.55
N VAL A 37 2.91 2.47 -10.44
CA VAL A 37 4.36 2.60 -10.67
C VAL A 37 5.01 3.33 -9.48
N ASN A 38 6.27 2.98 -9.18
CA ASN A 38 7.06 3.55 -8.08
C ASN A 38 6.52 3.26 -6.66
N ILE A 39 5.73 2.19 -6.50
CA ILE A 39 5.34 1.71 -5.17
C ILE A 39 6.42 0.78 -4.62
N GLU A 40 6.85 1.08 -3.39
CA GLU A 40 7.77 0.22 -2.66
C GLU A 40 6.99 -0.88 -1.93
N TYR A 41 7.52 -2.11 -1.99
CA TYR A 41 6.97 -3.25 -1.28
C TYR A 41 8.03 -3.90 -0.40
N ARG A 42 7.63 -4.26 0.82
CA ARG A 42 8.40 -5.14 1.69
C ARG A 42 8.06 -6.59 1.38
N ALA A 43 9.08 -7.37 1.02
CA ALA A 43 8.97 -8.82 0.88
C ALA A 43 9.11 -9.53 2.23
N VAL A 44 8.18 -10.43 2.54
CA VAL A 44 8.20 -11.27 3.75
C VAL A 44 8.10 -12.73 3.34
N LEU A 45 9.12 -13.52 3.69
CA LEU A 45 9.09 -14.97 3.52
C LEU A 45 8.36 -15.61 4.71
N LYS A 46 7.29 -16.35 4.42
CA LYS A 46 6.57 -17.15 5.41
C LYS A 46 7.22 -18.52 5.61
N GLU A 47 6.88 -19.18 6.71
CA GLU A 47 7.37 -20.53 7.05
C GLU A 47 7.03 -21.60 6.00
N ASP A 48 5.92 -21.42 5.29
CA ASP A 48 5.47 -22.29 4.19
C ASP A 48 6.21 -22.02 2.85
N GLY A 49 7.19 -21.12 2.85
CA GLY A 49 7.95 -20.73 1.66
C GLY A 49 7.25 -19.70 0.77
N VAL A 50 6.07 -19.21 1.15
CA VAL A 50 5.37 -18.18 0.39
C VAL A 50 5.99 -16.81 0.66
N ILE A 51 6.31 -16.09 -0.42
CA ILE A 51 6.73 -14.69 -0.34
C ILE A 51 5.48 -13.81 -0.41
N LYS A 52 5.24 -13.02 0.64
CA LYS A 52 4.19 -12.00 0.67
C LYS A 52 4.81 -10.62 0.42
N LEU A 53 4.24 -9.87 -0.51
CA LEU A 53 4.58 -8.46 -0.76
C LEU A 53 3.59 -7.57 0.00
N ILE A 54 4.11 -6.69 0.85
CA ILE A 54 3.31 -5.74 1.63
C ILE A 54 3.73 -4.33 1.22
N PRO A 55 2.81 -3.42 0.85
CA PRO A 55 3.17 -2.03 0.54
C PRO A 55 4.00 -1.40 1.67
N GLY A 56 5.14 -0.83 1.32
CA GLY A 56 6.07 -0.19 2.27
C GLY A 56 5.61 1.21 2.68
N ASN A 57 5.04 1.95 1.72
CA ASN A 57 4.43 3.24 1.97
C ASN A 57 2.92 3.12 1.83
N THR A 58 2.21 3.34 2.92
CA THR A 58 0.75 3.52 2.89
C THR A 58 0.51 5.02 2.83
N ASN A 59 -0.19 5.52 1.81
CA ASN A 59 -0.59 6.91 1.80
C ASN A 59 -1.54 7.13 2.99
N LEU A 60 -1.10 7.93 3.97
CA LEU A 60 -1.87 8.21 5.18
C LEU A 60 -3.19 8.93 4.86
N TYR A 61 -3.30 9.54 3.68
CA TYR A 61 -4.48 10.27 3.22
C TYR A 61 -5.35 9.47 2.26
N ASP A 62 -5.02 8.20 2.00
CA ASP A 62 -5.89 7.33 1.19
C ASP A 62 -7.10 6.89 2.02
N GLU A 63 -8.29 7.28 1.56
CA GLU A 63 -9.58 6.94 2.20
C GLU A 63 -9.77 5.43 2.39
N ALA A 64 -9.15 4.60 1.54
CA ALA A 64 -9.23 3.14 1.63
C ALA A 64 -8.51 2.57 2.87
N THR A 65 -7.62 3.33 3.51
CA THR A 65 -6.93 2.91 4.73
C THR A 65 -7.83 2.94 5.96
N GLY A 66 -9.00 3.61 5.88
CA GLY A 66 -9.91 3.82 7.00
C GLY A 66 -9.27 4.61 8.15
N LEU A 67 -8.13 5.25 7.90
CA LEU A 67 -7.33 5.93 8.89
C LEU A 67 -7.85 7.36 9.03
N ASP A 68 -8.56 7.65 10.12
CA ASP A 68 -8.91 9.02 10.47
C ASP A 68 -7.68 9.74 11.01
N VAL A 69 -6.91 10.34 10.09
CA VAL A 69 -5.69 11.09 10.39
C VAL A 69 -5.98 12.22 11.38
N ARG A 70 -7.16 12.85 11.31
CA ARG A 70 -7.53 13.92 12.25
C ARG A 70 -7.71 13.37 13.65
N ALA A 71 -8.45 12.26 13.79
CA ALA A 71 -8.59 11.59 15.09
C ALA A 71 -7.23 11.11 15.64
N ALA A 72 -6.32 10.67 14.77
CA ALA A 72 -4.98 10.27 15.18
C ALA A 72 -4.12 11.46 15.67
N ILE A 73 -4.21 12.63 15.04
CA ILE A 73 -3.53 13.86 15.46
C ILE A 73 -4.05 14.31 16.84
N GLU A 74 -5.36 14.32 17.02
CA GLU A 74 -6.01 14.68 18.29
C GLU A 74 -5.61 13.72 19.42
N LYS A 75 -5.66 12.41 19.15
CA LYS A 75 -5.29 11.36 20.12
C LYS A 75 -3.83 11.44 20.56
N ASN A 76 -2.92 11.72 19.63
CA ASN A 76 -1.48 11.73 19.92
C ASN A 76 -0.98 13.08 20.45
N HIS A 77 -1.87 14.07 20.64
CA HIS A 77 -1.52 15.42 21.06
C HIS A 77 -0.38 16.02 20.23
N VAL A 78 -0.37 15.70 18.93
CA VAL A 78 0.60 16.29 18.00
C VAL A 78 0.24 17.77 17.94
N LYS A 79 1.00 18.58 18.68
CA LYS A 79 0.84 20.02 18.67
C LYS A 79 1.20 20.52 17.27
N ASP A 80 0.37 21.38 16.74
CA ASP A 80 0.79 22.27 15.67
C ASP A 80 2.01 23.06 16.19
N ASN A 81 3.17 22.82 15.59
CA ASN A 81 4.43 23.45 15.99
C ASN A 81 4.61 24.86 15.40
N GLY A 82 3.57 25.44 14.80
CA GLY A 82 3.58 26.78 14.25
C GLY A 82 2.71 27.77 15.02
N SER A 83 3.26 28.95 15.29
CA SER A 83 2.44 30.16 15.33
C SER A 83 2.13 30.54 13.88
N LEU A 84 0.86 30.76 13.53
CA LEU A 84 0.44 31.24 12.21
C LEU A 84 1.28 32.47 11.83
N VAL A 85 2.24 32.32 10.92
CA VAL A 85 3.13 33.41 10.46
C VAL A 85 2.54 34.16 9.25
N GLY A 86 1.30 33.85 8.88
CA GLY A 86 0.56 34.55 7.81
C GLY A 86 1.14 34.34 6.41
N ARG A 87 2.00 33.32 6.22
CA ARG A 87 2.67 32.98 4.95
C ARG A 87 2.26 31.62 4.40
N GLU A 88 1.14 31.07 4.85
CA GLU A 88 0.81 29.65 4.63
C GLU A 88 0.10 29.40 3.28
N ASN A 89 -0.08 30.45 2.47
CA ASN A 89 -0.61 30.37 1.10
C ASN A 89 0.45 30.76 0.06
N PHE A 90 1.48 29.94 -0.11
CA PHE A 90 2.34 30.00 -1.30
C PHE A 90 2.46 28.61 -1.92
N TRP A 91 1.38 28.15 -2.54
CA TRP A 91 1.50 27.32 -3.74
C TRP A 91 1.27 28.27 -4.91
N THR A 92 2.31 29.01 -5.30
CA THR A 92 2.32 29.63 -6.63
C THR A 92 2.56 28.52 -7.62
N GLU A 93 1.58 28.27 -8.50
CA GLU A 93 1.76 27.49 -9.72
C GLU A 93 2.82 28.20 -10.58
N ASP A 94 3.97 27.57 -10.78
CA ASP A 94 4.95 27.90 -11.83
C ASP A 94 4.78 26.89 -12.99
#